data_AF-A0A2V7PQB5-F1
#
_entry.id   AF-A0A2V7PQB5-F1
#
_cell.length_a   1.000
_cell.length_b   1.000
_cell.length_c   1.000
_cell.angle_alpha   90.00
_cell.angle_beta   90.00
_cell.angle_gamma   90.00
#
_symmetry.space_group_name_H-M   'P 1'
#
loop_
_entity.id
_entity.type
_entity.pdbx_description
1 polymer ?
#
loop_
_entity_poly.entity_id
_entity_poly.type
_entity_poly.pdbx_seq_one_letter_code
_entity_poly.pdbx_strand_id
1 'polypeptide(L)' 'MIVFHRFLIGTAILFCAGFSLWAHQVYQTSGGTGFRVLSTGFAAATVALAYYLVNLRRFLGR' A
#
# COMPACT_ATOMS: atom_id res chain seq x y z
N MET A 1 -1.96 11.40 20.30
CA MET A 1 -1.14 11.60 19.09
C MET A 1 -0.85 10.31 18.30
N ILE A 2 -0.68 9.16 18.96
CA ILE A 2 -0.41 7.84 18.34
C ILE A 2 -1.52 7.30 17.42
N VAL A 3 -2.79 7.54 17.74
CA VAL A 3 -3.92 7.01 16.94
C VAL A 3 -4.08 7.73 15.60
N PHE A 4 -3.82 9.03 15.57
CA PHE A 4 -3.92 9.85 14.34
C PHE A 4 -2.92 9.40 13.27
N HIS A 5 -1.66 9.16 13.66
CA HIS A 5 -0.64 8.61 12.76
C HIS A 5 -1.03 7.22 12.25
N ARG A 6 -1.61 6.39 13.12
CA ARG A 6 -2.09 5.06 12.76
C ARG A 6 -3.23 5.12 11.73
N PHE A 7 -4.06 6.15 11.80
CA PHE A 7 -5.14 6.41 10.84
C PHE A 7 -4.58 6.86 9.48
N LEU A 8 -3.63 7.81 9.46
CA LEU A 8 -2.96 8.28 8.25
C LEU A 8 -2.21 7.16 7.51
N ILE A 9 -1.50 6.30 8.24
CA ILE A 9 -0.79 5.17 7.63
C ILE A 9 -1.81 4.13 7.12
N GLY A 10 -2.90 3.89 7.86
CA GLY A 10 -3.96 2.97 7.43
C GLY A 10 -4.64 3.41 6.12
N THR A 11 -4.99 4.69 6.00
CA THR A 11 -5.58 5.23 4.76
C THR A 11 -4.59 5.27 3.61
N ALA A 12 -3.31 5.58 3.88
CA ALA A 12 -2.24 5.52 2.88
C ALA A 12 -2.04 4.11 2.31
N ILE A 13 -2.11 3.06 3.16
CA ILE A 13 -2.07 1.66 2.72
C ILE A 13 -3.28 1.32 1.85
N LEU A 14 -4.49 1.67 2.29
CA LEU A 14 -5.71 1.44 1.51
C LEU A 14 -5.63 2.12 0.14
N PHE A 15 -5.11 3.34 0.10
CA PHE A 15 -4.91 4.08 -1.14
C PHE A 15 -3.88 3.39 -2.04
N CYS A 16 -2.71 3.01 -1.50
CA CYS A 16 -1.68 2.32 -2.29
C CYS A 16 -2.16 0.95 -2.78
N ALA A 17 -2.92 0.21 -1.96
CA ALA A 17 -3.50 -1.08 -2.33
C ALA A 17 -4.50 -0.94 -3.49
N GLY A 18 -5.44 0.01 -3.35
CA GLY A 18 -6.43 0.29 -4.39
C GLY A 18 -5.78 0.78 -5.68
N PHE A 19 -4.80 1.68 -5.57
CA PHE A 19 -4.07 2.21 -6.71
C PHE A 19 -3.23 1.13 -7.42
N SER A 20 -2.60 0.23 -6.65
CA SER A 20 -1.89 -0.92 -7.21
C SER A 20 -2.80 -1.86 -7.98
N LEU A 21 -4.00 -2.16 -7.45
CA LEU A 21 -4.98 -3.01 -8.13
C LEU A 21 -5.50 -2.34 -9.41
N TRP A 22 -5.82 -1.05 -9.35
CA TRP A 22 -6.26 -0.28 -10.50
C TRP A 22 -5.18 -0.20 -11.59
N ALA A 23 -3.94 0.12 -11.22
CA ALA A 23 -2.81 0.16 -12.14
C ALA A 23 -2.54 -1.23 -12.77
N HIS A 24 -2.77 -2.31 -12.02
CA HIS A 24 -2.66 -3.66 -12.56
C HIS A 24 -3.79 -3.98 -13.55
N GLN A 25 -5.03 -3.57 -13.28
CA GLN A 25 -6.14 -3.70 -14.24
C GLN A 25 -5.87 -2.90 -15.52
N VAL A 26 -5.40 -1.66 -15.39
CA VAL A 26 -5.03 -0.81 -16.54
C VAL A 26 -3.89 -1.42 -17.34
N TYR A 27 -2.91 -2.05 -16.66
CA TYR A 27 -1.85 -2.80 -17.34
C TYR A 27 -2.41 -3.94 -18.19
N GLN A 28 -3.41 -4.68 -17.70
CA GLN A 28 -4.04 -5.76 -18.45
C GLN A 28 -4.84 -5.28 -19.66
N THR A 29 -5.47 -4.10 -19.58
CA THR A 29 -6.28 -3.57 -20.70
C THR A 29 -5.47 -2.77 -21.71
N SER A 30 -4.38 -2.12 -21.30
CA SER A 30 -3.66 -1.16 -22.14
C SER A 30 -2.21 -1.56 -22.45
N GLY A 31 -1.68 -2.64 -21.86
CA GLY A 31 -0.39 -3.24 -22.22
C GLY A 31 0.87 -2.39 -21.98
N GLY A 32 0.76 -1.22 -21.34
CA GLY A 32 1.87 -0.29 -21.16
C GLY A 32 2.83 -0.70 -20.03
N THR A 33 4.09 -0.99 -20.34
CA THR A 33 5.15 -1.38 -19.38
C THR A 33 5.29 -0.41 -18.19
N GLY A 34 4.99 0.88 -18.39
CA GLY A 34 4.97 1.89 -17.33
C GLY A 34 4.01 1.57 -16.19
N PHE A 35 2.80 1.10 -16.49
CA PHE A 35 1.81 0.71 -15.47
C PHE A 35 2.23 -0.55 -14.70
N ARG A 36 3.04 -1.40 -15.33
CA ARG A 36 3.60 -2.59 -14.66
C ARG A 36 4.56 -2.18 -13.55
N VAL A 37 5.51 -1.30 -13.86
CA VAL A 37 6.47 -0.78 -12.87
C VAL A 37 5.74 -0.01 -11.76
N LEU A 38 4.78 0.83 -12.14
CA LEU A 38 3.97 1.61 -11.19
C LEU A 38 3.18 0.71 -10.23
N SER A 39 2.48 -0.30 -10.75
CA SER A 39 1.70 -1.25 -9.93
C SER A 39 2.61 -2.06 -9.01
N THR A 40 3.75 -2.56 -9.48
CA THR A 40 4.70 -3.29 -8.62
C THR A 40 5.33 -2.42 -7.54
N GLY A 41 5.67 -1.15 -7.85
CA GLY A 41 6.22 -0.22 -6.87
C GLY A 41 5.20 0.12 -5.78
N PHE A 42 3.96 0.40 -6.16
CA PHE A 42 2.88 0.65 -5.21
C PHE A 42 2.47 -0.59 -4.43
N ALA A 43 2.48 -1.77 -5.04
CA ALA A 43 2.28 -3.05 -4.34
C ALA A 43 3.35 -3.25 -3.26
N ALA A 44 4.62 -3.05 -3.60
CA ALA A 44 5.73 -3.18 -2.65
C ALA A 44 5.61 -2.16 -1.50
N ALA A 45 5.28 -0.90 -1.81
CA ALA A 45 5.04 0.13 -0.80
C ALA A 45 3.87 -0.23 0.13
N THR A 46 2.77 -0.77 -0.44
CA THR A 46 1.60 -1.23 0.33
C THR A 46 1.99 -2.33 1.31
N VAL A 47 2.74 -3.34 0.85
CA VAL A 47 3.19 -4.46 1.71
C VAL A 47 4.15 -3.96 2.79
N ALA A 48 5.10 -3.10 2.45
CA ALA A 48 6.05 -2.53 3.41
C ALA A 48 5.35 -1.71 4.51
N LEU A 49 4.39 -0.85 4.14
CA LEU A 49 3.61 -0.05 5.07
C LEU A 49 2.67 -0.91 5.92
N ALA A 50 2.03 -1.93 5.32
CA ALA A 50 1.20 -2.89 6.05
C ALA A 50 2.03 -3.67 7.07
N TYR A 51 3.21 -4.15 6.68
CA TYR A 51 4.13 -4.84 7.57
C TYR A 51 4.59 -3.94 8.72
N TYR A 52 4.91 -2.67 8.44
CA TYR A 52 5.27 -1.68 9.44
C TYR A 52 4.16 -1.48 10.47
N LEU A 53 2.90 -1.39 10.03
CA LEU A 53 1.74 -1.24 10.92
C LEU A 53 1.46 -2.49 11.76
N VAL A 54 1.60 -3.69 11.17
CA VAL A 54 1.46 -4.97 11.89
C VAL A 54 2.55 -5.11 12.95
N ASN A 55 3.79 -4.77 12.61
CA ASN A 55 4.91 -4.79 13.54
C ASN A 55 4.70 -3.78 14.68
N LEU A 56 4.27 -2.55 14.38
CA LEU A 56 3.89 -1.56 15.39
C LEU A 56 2.75 -2.04 16.30
N ARG A 57 1.75 -2.73 15.74
CA ARG A 57 0.66 -3.35 16.52
C ARG A 57 1.18 -4.38 17.51
N ARG A 58 2.21 -5.13 17.13
CA ARG A 58 2.85 -6.15 17.96
C ARG A 58 3.67 -5.52 19.10
N PHE A 59 4.31 -4.38 18.85
CA PHE A 59 5.07 -3.65 19.87
C PHE A 59 4.20 -2.88 20.86
N LEU A 60 3.06 -2.34 20.43
CA LEU A 60 2.14 -1.58 21.30
C LEU A 60 1.13 -2.47 22.06
N GLY A 61 1.20 -3.80 21.88
CA GLY A 61 0.38 -4.79 22.58
C GLY A 61 0.99 -5.33 23.87
N ARG A 62 2.03 -4.68 24.41
CA ARG A 62 2.59 -4.93 25.75
C ARG A 62 2.37 -3.71 26.64
#